data_AF-A0A815BFY6-F1
#
_entry.id   AF-A0A815BFY6-F1
#
_cell.length_a   1.000
_cell.length_b   1.000
_cell.length_c   1.000
_cell.angle_alpha   90.00
_cell.angle_beta   90.00
_cell.angle_gamma   90.00
#
_symmetry.space_group_name_H-M   'P 1'
#
loop_
_entity.id
_entity.type
_entity.pdbx_description
1 polymer ?
#
loop_
_entity_poly.entity_id
_entity_poly.type
_entity_poly.pdbx_seq_one_letter_code
_entity_poly.pdbx_strand_id
1 'polypeptide(L)'
;MDESASSSLVSINPPETVPYIKCNFLDKDTDLNENPVWNNEIALLLSYWLQQRANHDDIFGSFRSANAHTDSLGEVDVISDAEHIKKLLKVPFNKHSQISMIVHRLGRTILLDEFDVHSHLLRLEKNEWTWFRDFFLDTILRNISVKHFYKKNKTRDELVRKDRLVKFLCQSVELPQLTRSNSNNTTDESQSAEAPSTNNESTTTTAAALLQQIKDLVNASNNLEDDNDENQNGNCTSSPFQRTVNWTFENMKMLIGSDLPIFGDEQHPAVSLRLRDMNKPINVLTGIDCWLDNLMCNVPELAMCYHVDGIVQSYEIIKTEDIPYREGCQFPPGVVRDLATNLLSFLKANATKEGHTYWLFKGPDDDIVKLYDLTSLCETDRDDNPYTLPVATLLYKMAHNMVLKSDYETRLKESGTIRTLLKHCLDMLDPEKFPEYYCAAAYMMSDLFIDDNITERDWTYDENDLTD
;
A
#
# COMPACT_ATOMS: atom_id res chain seq x y z
N MET A 1 16.85 33.33 26.85
CA MET A 1 16.01 32.26 27.41
C MET A 1 14.61 32.56 26.92
N ASP A 2 14.29 32.05 25.74
CA ASP A 2 12.93 32.02 25.20
C ASP A 2 12.88 30.79 24.30
N GLU A 3 12.36 29.69 24.88
CA GLU A 3 12.05 28.44 24.21
C GLU A 3 10.61 28.55 23.71
N SER A 4 10.41 29.20 22.56
CA SER A 4 9.11 29.27 21.90
C SER A 4 9.27 29.37 20.39
N ALA A 5 9.75 28.29 19.74
CA ALA A 5 9.60 28.08 18.30
C ALA A 5 10.08 26.68 17.87
N SER A 6 9.17 25.70 17.88
CA SER A 6 9.20 24.57 16.92
C SER A 6 7.85 23.83 16.93
N SER A 7 6.79 24.59 16.65
CA SER A 7 5.53 24.04 16.12
C SER A 7 5.55 24.32 14.62
N SER A 8 6.29 23.51 13.87
CA SER A 8 6.28 23.54 12.41
C SER A 8 5.55 22.31 11.91
N LEU A 9 4.22 22.47 11.87
CA LEU A 9 3.29 22.00 10.85
C LEU A 9 3.70 20.68 10.16
N VAL A 10 3.17 19.57 10.67
CA VAL A 10 2.67 18.53 9.76
C VAL A 10 1.70 19.26 8.85
N SER A 11 2.06 19.43 7.58
CA SER A 11 1.10 19.76 6.54
C SER A 11 0.17 18.56 6.44
N ILE A 12 -0.82 18.48 7.34
CA ILE A 12 -2.06 17.77 7.08
C ILE A 12 -2.55 18.47 5.82
N ASN A 13 -2.48 17.79 4.67
CA ASN A 13 -3.15 18.26 3.46
C ASN A 13 -4.55 18.71 3.93
N PRO A 14 -5.04 19.91 3.53
CA PRO A 14 -6.33 20.40 3.99
C PRO A 14 -7.34 19.24 3.87
N PRO A 15 -8.15 18.96 4.89
CA PRO A 15 -8.89 17.71 4.94
C PRO A 15 -9.87 17.68 3.78
N GLU A 16 -9.47 17.05 2.68
CA GLU A 16 -10.41 16.36 1.83
C GLU A 16 -11.17 15.43 2.78
N THR A 17 -12.50 15.58 2.83
CA THR A 17 -13.36 14.80 3.70
C THR A 17 -13.01 13.33 3.53
N VAL A 18 -12.42 12.73 4.56
CA VAL A 18 -11.96 11.34 4.50
C VAL A 18 -13.21 10.46 4.40
N PRO A 19 -13.38 9.68 3.31
CA PRO A 19 -14.53 8.79 3.22
C PRO A 19 -14.49 7.80 4.38
N TYR A 20 -15.62 7.66 5.06
CA TYR A 20 -15.75 6.86 6.27
C TYR A 20 -16.95 5.92 6.19
N ILE A 21 -16.88 4.85 6.97
CA ILE A 21 -17.97 3.90 7.20
C ILE A 21 -18.78 4.39 8.40
N LYS A 22 -20.11 4.43 8.28
CA LYS A 22 -20.93 4.88 9.40
C LYS A 22 -20.70 3.99 10.62
N CYS A 23 -20.32 4.61 11.74
CA CYS A 23 -19.85 3.92 12.94
C CYS A 23 -21.01 3.53 13.86
N ASN A 24 -20.98 2.29 14.36
CA ASN A 24 -21.79 1.84 15.48
C ASN A 24 -20.87 1.50 16.66
N PHE A 25 -20.79 2.37 17.67
CA PHE A 25 -20.05 2.05 18.89
C PHE A 25 -20.80 0.98 19.69
N LEU A 26 -20.14 -0.14 19.97
CA LEU A 26 -20.77 -1.26 20.64
C LEU A 26 -21.14 -0.93 22.09
N ASP A 27 -22.32 -1.39 22.51
CA ASP A 27 -22.77 -1.20 23.88
C ASP A 27 -21.86 -1.95 24.86
N LYS A 28 -21.80 -1.42 26.08
CA LYS A 28 -21.17 -2.12 27.20
C LYS A 28 -21.81 -3.49 27.38
N ASP A 29 -20.99 -4.48 27.74
CA ASP A 29 -21.37 -5.88 27.94
C ASP A 29 -21.66 -6.66 26.64
N THR A 30 -21.38 -6.08 25.46
CA THR A 30 -21.41 -6.82 24.18
C THR A 30 -20.36 -7.94 24.18
N ASP A 31 -20.77 -9.17 23.87
CA ASP A 31 -19.88 -10.34 23.82
C ASP A 31 -19.32 -10.57 22.40
N LEU A 32 -18.02 -10.31 22.22
CA LEU A 32 -17.29 -10.52 20.97
C LEU A 32 -16.87 -11.98 20.74
N ASN A 33 -17.12 -12.88 21.70
CA ASN A 33 -16.91 -14.32 21.50
C ASN A 33 -18.07 -14.94 20.71
N GLU A 34 -19.27 -14.38 20.85
CA GLU A 34 -20.43 -14.75 20.04
C GLU A 34 -20.23 -14.30 18.59
N ASN A 35 -20.81 -15.07 17.66
CA ASN A 35 -20.78 -14.66 16.27
C ASN A 35 -21.77 -13.52 16.06
N PRO A 36 -21.45 -12.52 15.21
CA PRO A 36 -22.40 -11.49 14.85
C PRO A 36 -23.66 -12.13 14.22
N VAL A 37 -24.78 -11.42 14.27
CA VAL A 37 -26.00 -11.82 13.56
C VAL A 37 -25.67 -11.92 12.07
N TRP A 38 -25.55 -13.14 11.57
CA TRP A 38 -25.10 -13.38 10.20
C TRP A 38 -26.10 -12.82 9.19
N ASN A 39 -25.62 -11.95 8.33
CA ASN A 39 -26.26 -11.59 7.08
C ASN A 39 -25.22 -11.63 5.95
N ASN A 40 -25.67 -11.58 4.69
CA ASN A 40 -24.77 -11.67 3.55
C ASN A 40 -23.74 -10.53 3.52
N GLU A 41 -24.08 -9.36 4.08
CA GLU A 41 -23.20 -8.17 4.12
C GLU A 41 -22.08 -8.32 5.14
N ILE A 42 -22.37 -8.85 6.33
CA ILE A 42 -21.39 -9.18 7.37
C ILE A 42 -20.49 -10.32 6.89
N ALA A 43 -21.02 -11.30 6.17
CA ALA A 43 -20.21 -12.36 5.58
C ALA A 43 -19.21 -11.80 4.54
N LEU A 44 -19.65 -10.85 3.69
CA LEU A 44 -18.78 -10.15 2.73
C LEU A 44 -17.73 -9.28 3.42
N LEU A 45 -18.11 -8.54 4.48
CA LEU A 45 -17.17 -7.76 5.27
C LEU A 45 -16.13 -8.68 5.93
N LEU A 46 -16.56 -9.81 6.48
CA LEU A 46 -15.68 -10.77 7.11
C LEU A 46 -14.71 -11.40 6.11
N SER A 47 -15.17 -11.81 4.93
CA SER A 47 -14.28 -12.30 3.86
C SER A 47 -13.29 -11.22 3.43
N TYR A 48 -13.76 -9.98 3.25
CA TYR A 48 -12.93 -8.84 2.89
C TYR A 48 -11.82 -8.57 3.92
N TRP A 49 -12.17 -8.41 5.20
CA TRP A 49 -11.19 -8.13 6.26
C TRP A 49 -10.23 -9.29 6.53
N LEU A 50 -10.66 -10.53 6.28
CA LEU A 50 -9.77 -11.69 6.32
C LEU A 50 -8.81 -11.72 5.12
N GLN A 51 -9.29 -11.37 3.92
CA GLN A 51 -8.50 -11.37 2.69
C GLN A 51 -7.44 -10.25 2.70
N GLN A 52 -7.80 -9.02 3.07
CA GLN A 52 -6.82 -7.92 3.20
C GLN A 52 -5.68 -8.29 4.16
N ARG A 53 -6.00 -8.99 5.24
CA ARG A 53 -4.99 -9.48 6.18
C ARG A 53 -4.10 -10.61 5.66
N ALA A 54 -4.57 -11.38 4.69
CA ALA A 54 -3.75 -12.41 4.04
C ALA A 54 -2.81 -11.80 3.00
N ASN A 55 -3.21 -10.68 2.38
CA ASN A 55 -2.46 -10.00 1.33
C ASN A 55 -1.22 -9.23 1.82
N HIS A 56 -1.09 -8.89 3.10
CA HIS A 56 0.13 -8.23 3.61
C HIS A 56 1.39 -9.09 3.54
N ASP A 57 1.27 -10.42 3.37
CA ASP A 57 2.41 -11.32 3.11
C ASP A 57 2.74 -11.40 1.58
N ASP A 58 2.06 -10.62 0.72
CA ASP A 58 2.29 -10.57 -0.74
C ASP A 58 3.57 -9.78 -1.08
N ILE A 59 4.47 -10.48 -1.77
CA ILE A 59 5.79 -9.98 -2.17
C ILE A 59 5.67 -8.95 -3.30
N PHE A 60 4.52 -8.89 -4.00
CA PHE A 60 4.29 -8.00 -5.13
C PHE A 60 3.26 -6.89 -4.82
N GLY A 61 2.96 -6.62 -3.54
CA GLY A 61 2.01 -5.59 -3.13
C GLY A 61 2.33 -4.21 -3.72
N SER A 62 3.60 -3.80 -3.64
CA SER A 62 4.06 -2.52 -4.20
C SER A 62 4.04 -2.51 -5.73
N PHE A 63 4.31 -3.63 -6.40
CA PHE A 63 4.19 -3.76 -7.86
C PHE A 63 2.76 -3.61 -8.33
N ARG A 64 1.80 -4.25 -7.65
CA ARG A 64 0.37 -4.10 -7.95
C ARG A 64 -0.06 -2.65 -7.79
N SER A 65 0.40 -1.98 -6.73
CA SER A 65 0.12 -0.57 -6.48
C SER A 65 0.71 0.34 -7.57
N ALA A 66 1.99 0.12 -7.91
CA ALA A 66 2.69 0.80 -9.00
C ALA A 66 2.00 0.59 -10.36
N ASN A 67 1.51 -0.62 -10.63
CA ASN A 67 0.81 -0.94 -11.87
C ASN A 67 -0.58 -0.29 -11.94
N ALA A 68 -1.28 -0.18 -10.80
CA ALA A 68 -2.55 0.54 -10.72
C ALA A 68 -2.38 2.06 -10.82
N HIS A 69 -1.24 2.59 -10.36
CA HIS A 69 -0.92 4.02 -10.32
C HIS A 69 0.35 4.34 -11.12
N THR A 70 0.39 3.85 -12.37
CA THR A 70 1.54 4.05 -13.26
C THR A 70 1.83 5.53 -13.53
N ASP A 71 0.85 6.39 -13.35
CA ASP A 71 0.94 7.85 -13.46
C ASP A 71 1.78 8.49 -12.36
N SER A 72 1.78 7.90 -11.17
CA SER A 72 2.53 8.40 -10.03
C SER A 72 3.99 7.93 -10.03
N LEU A 73 4.35 6.97 -10.89
CA LEU A 73 5.73 6.48 -11.03
C LEU A 73 6.64 7.60 -11.53
N GLY A 74 7.73 7.87 -10.80
CA GLY A 74 8.63 8.99 -11.06
C GLY A 74 8.27 10.29 -10.35
N GLU A 75 6.99 10.50 -10.00
CA GLU A 75 6.52 11.66 -9.23
C GLU A 75 6.69 11.48 -7.72
N VAL A 76 6.43 10.26 -7.24
CA VAL A 76 6.62 9.88 -5.83
C VAL A 76 8.00 9.27 -5.61
N ASP A 77 8.53 9.42 -4.40
CA ASP A 77 9.81 8.84 -4.01
C ASP A 77 9.68 7.37 -3.59
N VAL A 78 8.55 6.99 -3.00
CA VAL A 78 8.33 5.66 -2.42
C VAL A 78 6.92 5.15 -2.75
N ILE A 79 6.79 3.87 -3.09
CA ILE A 79 5.51 3.15 -3.15
C ILE A 79 5.61 1.92 -2.25
N SER A 80 4.68 1.77 -1.30
CA SER A 80 4.73 0.72 -0.29
C SER A 80 3.38 0.52 0.39
N ASP A 81 3.20 -0.64 1.04
CA ASP A 81 2.20 -0.80 2.09
C ASP A 81 2.58 0.03 3.34
N ALA A 82 1.58 0.60 4.01
CA ALA A 82 1.70 1.28 5.29
C ALA A 82 2.36 0.41 6.36
N GLU A 83 2.07 -0.89 6.40
CA GLU A 83 2.66 -1.83 7.36
C GLU A 83 4.18 -1.92 7.23
N HIS A 84 4.72 -1.88 6.00
CA HIS A 84 6.17 -1.87 5.79
C HIS A 84 6.80 -0.59 6.34
N ILE A 85 6.20 0.57 6.06
CA ILE A 85 6.69 1.86 6.58
C ILE A 85 6.59 1.88 8.11
N LYS A 86 5.47 1.45 8.70
CA LYS A 86 5.31 1.33 10.15
C LYS A 86 6.36 0.39 10.76
N LYS A 87 6.62 -0.76 10.15
CA LYS A 87 7.62 -1.74 10.63
C LYS A 87 9.01 -1.11 10.69
N LEU A 88 9.39 -0.34 9.67
CA LEU A 88 10.64 0.41 9.63
C LEU A 88 10.70 1.53 10.69
N LEU A 89 9.61 2.26 10.88
CA LEU A 89 9.55 3.36 11.84
C LEU A 89 9.50 2.90 13.31
N LYS A 90 9.08 1.66 13.56
CA LYS A 90 9.05 1.02 14.90
C LYS A 90 10.40 0.46 15.35
N VAL A 91 11.41 0.41 14.47
CA VAL A 91 12.70 -0.28 14.73
C VAL A 91 13.41 0.20 16.01
N PRO A 92 13.57 1.50 16.30
CA PRO A 92 14.27 1.94 17.51
C PRO A 92 13.54 1.59 18.80
N PHE A 93 12.24 1.35 18.72
CA PHE A 93 11.37 1.06 19.86
C PHE A 93 11.22 -0.45 20.10
N ASN A 94 11.77 -1.29 19.22
CA ASN A 94 11.73 -2.73 19.33
C ASN A 94 13.11 -3.35 19.04
N LYS A 95 13.88 -3.59 20.11
CA LYS A 95 15.24 -4.17 20.04
C LYS A 95 15.28 -5.50 19.29
N HIS A 96 14.26 -6.33 19.49
CA HIS A 96 14.14 -7.64 18.87
C HIS A 96 13.50 -7.61 17.48
N SER A 97 13.24 -6.41 16.93
CA SER A 97 12.65 -6.27 15.60
C SER A 97 13.65 -6.74 14.53
N GLN A 98 13.18 -7.68 13.72
CA GLN A 98 13.80 -8.07 12.47
C GLN A 98 13.20 -7.26 11.32
N ILE A 99 14.05 -6.80 10.42
CA ILE A 99 13.66 -6.20 9.15
C ILE A 99 14.10 -7.16 8.06
N SER A 100 13.18 -7.46 7.14
CA SER A 100 13.48 -8.19 5.92
C SER A 100 12.49 -7.70 4.86
N MET A 101 12.99 -6.88 3.95
CA MET A 101 12.19 -6.22 2.91
C MET A 101 12.95 -6.21 1.59
N ILE A 102 12.24 -6.38 0.49
CA ILE A 102 12.80 -6.12 -0.84
C ILE A 102 12.60 -4.65 -1.19
N VAL A 103 13.61 -4.08 -1.82
CA VAL A 103 13.66 -2.70 -2.29
C VAL A 103 13.94 -2.72 -3.80
N HIS A 104 13.00 -2.27 -4.61
CA HIS A 104 13.21 -2.15 -6.07
C HIS A 104 13.47 -0.70 -6.46
N ARG A 105 14.48 -0.48 -7.31
CA ARG A 105 14.81 0.86 -7.81
C ARG A 105 14.23 1.07 -9.21
N LEU A 106 13.22 1.92 -9.33
CA LEU A 106 12.55 2.26 -10.60
C LEU A 106 12.67 3.76 -10.89
N GLY A 107 13.65 4.16 -11.72
CA GLY A 107 13.92 5.58 -11.96
C GLY A 107 14.19 6.33 -10.65
N ARG A 108 13.39 7.37 -10.34
CA ARG A 108 13.46 8.10 -9.06
C ARG A 108 12.71 7.42 -7.91
N THR A 109 11.78 6.53 -8.21
CA THR A 109 10.88 5.89 -7.24
C THR A 109 11.50 4.61 -6.69
N ILE A 110 11.23 4.33 -5.42
CA ILE A 110 11.60 3.09 -4.75
C ILE A 110 10.33 2.33 -4.41
N LEU A 111 10.29 1.04 -4.72
CA LEU A 111 9.23 0.15 -4.26
C LEU A 111 9.71 -0.64 -3.04
N LEU A 112 8.83 -0.85 -2.05
CA LEU A 112 9.14 -1.58 -0.82
C LEU A 112 8.09 -2.66 -0.53
N ASP A 113 8.56 -3.91 -0.42
CA ASP A 113 7.75 -5.08 -0.08
C ASP A 113 8.33 -5.91 1.06
N GLU A 114 7.49 -6.60 1.83
CA GLU A 114 7.94 -7.55 2.84
C GLU A 114 8.59 -8.77 2.20
N PHE A 115 9.71 -9.22 2.78
CA PHE A 115 10.41 -10.41 2.32
C PHE A 115 10.49 -11.47 3.42
N ASP A 116 9.59 -12.44 3.37
CA ASP A 116 9.66 -13.61 4.24
C ASP A 116 10.68 -14.62 3.72
N VAL A 117 11.93 -14.42 4.14
CA VAL A 117 13.06 -15.29 3.79
C VAL A 117 12.77 -16.75 4.18
N HIS A 118 12.05 -17.01 5.28
CA HIS A 118 11.78 -18.39 5.70
C HIS A 118 10.83 -19.10 4.75
N SER A 119 9.74 -18.42 4.38
CA SER A 119 8.81 -18.98 3.40
C SER A 119 9.53 -19.23 2.07
N HIS A 120 10.41 -18.33 1.63
CA HIS A 120 11.18 -18.55 0.39
C HIS A 120 12.16 -19.71 0.49
N LEU A 121 12.95 -19.81 1.57
CA LEU A 121 13.92 -20.90 1.74
C LEU A 121 13.26 -22.28 1.93
N LEU A 122 11.99 -22.34 2.40
CA LEU A 122 11.28 -23.58 2.69
C LEU A 122 10.27 -23.99 1.61
N ARG A 123 9.67 -23.04 0.88
CA ARG A 123 8.57 -23.32 -0.08
C ARG A 123 9.03 -23.38 -1.54
N LEU A 124 10.11 -22.70 -1.91
CA LEU A 124 10.57 -22.73 -3.30
C LEU A 124 11.06 -24.13 -3.69
N GLU A 125 10.83 -24.48 -4.96
CA GLU A 125 11.35 -25.73 -5.53
C GLU A 125 12.88 -25.78 -5.41
N LYS A 126 13.46 -26.97 -5.32
CA LYS A 126 14.90 -27.18 -5.03
C LYS A 126 15.87 -26.41 -5.95
N ASN A 127 15.40 -25.93 -7.10
CA ASN A 127 16.21 -25.35 -8.17
C ASN A 127 16.09 -23.83 -8.32
N GLU A 128 15.10 -23.17 -7.69
CA GLU A 128 14.98 -21.71 -7.75
C GLU A 128 15.78 -21.07 -6.60
N TRP A 129 16.46 -19.95 -6.88
CA TRP A 129 17.16 -19.14 -5.86
C TRP A 129 18.24 -19.90 -5.07
N THR A 130 18.86 -20.90 -5.68
CA THR A 130 19.91 -21.71 -5.02
C THR A 130 21.09 -20.84 -4.59
N TRP A 131 21.50 -19.88 -5.43
CA TRP A 131 22.53 -18.89 -5.08
C TRP A 131 22.16 -18.07 -3.84
N PHE A 132 20.89 -17.65 -3.70
CA PHE A 132 20.45 -16.84 -2.57
C PHE A 132 20.39 -17.68 -1.29
N ARG A 133 19.95 -18.94 -1.40
CA ARG A 133 20.01 -19.89 -0.30
C ARG A 133 21.44 -20.06 0.18
N ASP A 134 22.38 -20.29 -0.73
CA ASP A 134 23.79 -20.48 -0.40
C ASP A 134 24.38 -19.20 0.23
N PHE A 135 24.11 -18.03 -0.37
CA PHE A 135 24.46 -16.73 0.19
C PHE A 135 23.89 -16.52 1.61
N PHE A 136 22.62 -16.84 1.82
CA PHE A 136 21.96 -16.70 3.11
C PHE A 136 22.58 -17.63 4.17
N LEU A 137 22.81 -18.90 3.82
CA LEU A 137 23.44 -19.87 4.70
C LEU A 137 24.88 -19.45 5.07
N ASP A 138 25.65 -18.97 4.09
CA ASP A 138 27.07 -18.65 4.29
C ASP A 138 27.31 -17.29 4.93
N THR A 139 26.49 -16.28 4.62
CA THR A 139 26.72 -14.90 5.07
C THR A 139 25.86 -14.55 6.27
N ILE A 140 24.60 -15.00 6.31
CA ILE A 140 23.63 -14.55 7.30
C ILE A 140 23.60 -15.51 8.49
N LEU A 141 23.42 -16.82 8.26
CA LEU A 141 23.37 -17.79 9.36
C LEU A 141 24.72 -17.99 10.07
N ARG A 142 25.86 -17.81 9.40
CA ARG A 142 27.16 -17.90 10.08
C ARG A 142 27.38 -16.76 11.08
N ASN A 143 26.72 -15.62 10.89
CA ASN A 143 26.88 -14.42 11.71
C ASN A 143 25.76 -14.23 12.74
N ILE A 144 24.68 -15.03 12.68
CA ILE A 144 23.49 -14.85 13.52
C ILE A 144 23.07 -16.19 14.14
N SER A 145 22.73 -16.17 15.42
CA SER A 145 22.20 -17.37 16.11
C SER A 145 20.88 -17.83 15.48
N VAL A 146 20.89 -19.04 14.90
CA VAL A 146 19.79 -19.70 14.16
C VAL A 146 18.44 -19.73 14.90
N LYS A 147 18.44 -19.61 16.24
CA LYS A 147 17.22 -19.70 17.07
C LYS A 147 16.22 -18.57 16.84
N HIS A 148 16.64 -17.41 16.32
CA HIS A 148 15.77 -16.24 16.22
C HIS A 148 15.06 -16.10 14.86
N PHE A 149 15.41 -16.94 13.90
CA PHE A 149 14.84 -16.90 12.55
C PHE A 149 13.53 -17.68 12.42
N TYR A 150 13.19 -18.55 13.36
CA TYR A 150 11.90 -19.23 13.30
C TYR A 150 10.78 -18.24 13.60
N LYS A 151 9.90 -17.96 12.61
CA LYS A 151 8.58 -17.34 12.85
C LYS A 151 7.95 -18.10 14.02
N LYS A 152 7.72 -17.43 15.15
CA LYS A 152 6.99 -18.03 16.27
C LYS A 152 5.65 -18.50 15.71
N ASN A 153 5.33 -19.78 15.88
CA ASN A 153 4.02 -20.31 15.50
C ASN A 153 2.93 -19.39 16.05
N LYS A 154 2.00 -18.97 15.19
CA LYS A 154 0.82 -18.19 15.59
C LYS A 154 0.17 -18.92 16.75
N THR A 155 0.30 -18.35 17.94
CA THR A 155 -0.24 -18.97 19.15
C THR A 155 -1.77 -19.03 19.03
N ARG A 156 -2.41 -20.02 19.65
CA ARG A 156 -3.88 -20.10 19.71
C ARG A 156 -4.49 -18.76 20.16
N ASP A 157 -3.83 -18.07 21.08
CA ASP A 157 -4.22 -16.76 21.59
C ASP A 157 -4.19 -15.65 20.54
N GLU A 158 -3.28 -15.73 19.56
CA GLU A 158 -3.21 -14.77 18.46
C GLU A 158 -4.36 -14.95 17.47
N LEU A 159 -4.71 -16.20 17.17
CA LEU A 159 -5.88 -16.52 16.34
C LEU A 159 -7.17 -16.05 17.00
N VAL A 160 -7.34 -16.31 18.30
CA VAL A 160 -8.50 -15.83 19.08
C VAL A 160 -8.58 -14.31 19.09
N ARG A 161 -7.45 -13.62 19.27
CA ARG A 161 -7.41 -12.15 19.22
C ARG A 161 -7.79 -11.61 17.84
N LYS A 162 -7.32 -12.28 16.78
CA LYS A 162 -7.66 -11.92 15.39
C LYS A 162 -9.14 -12.10 15.10
N ASP A 163 -9.72 -13.23 15.51
CA ASP A 163 -11.16 -13.51 15.39
C ASP A 163 -12.01 -12.44 16.06
N ARG A 164 -11.73 -12.13 17.35
CA ARG A 164 -12.42 -11.06 18.09
C ARG A 164 -12.33 -9.71 17.40
N LEU A 165 -11.17 -9.35 16.85
CA LEU A 165 -10.99 -8.09 16.14
C LEU A 165 -11.83 -8.02 14.86
N VAL A 166 -11.93 -9.11 14.09
CA VAL A 166 -12.79 -9.13 12.90
C VAL A 166 -14.26 -8.99 13.30
N LYS A 167 -14.72 -9.76 14.29
CA LYS A 167 -16.09 -9.68 14.81
C LYS A 167 -16.44 -8.27 15.30
N PHE A 168 -15.52 -7.67 16.06
CA PHE A 168 -15.62 -6.29 16.51
C PHE A 168 -15.81 -5.30 15.35
N LEU A 169 -14.95 -5.37 14.33
CA LEU A 169 -15.06 -4.48 13.17
C LEU A 169 -16.37 -4.69 12.41
N CYS A 170 -16.79 -5.94 12.19
CA CYS A 170 -18.05 -6.25 11.52
C CYS A 170 -19.27 -5.71 12.29
N GLN A 171 -19.29 -5.83 13.62
CA GLN A 171 -20.40 -5.32 14.45
C GLN A 171 -20.38 -3.79 14.57
N SER A 172 -19.23 -3.16 14.33
CA SER A 172 -19.07 -1.70 14.38
C SER A 172 -19.54 -0.98 13.10
N VAL A 173 -19.96 -1.72 12.07
CA VAL A 173 -20.52 -1.15 10.84
C VAL A 173 -22.03 -0.91 11.02
N GLU A 174 -22.48 0.33 10.85
CA GLU A 174 -23.91 0.61 10.75
C GLU A 174 -24.42 0.30 9.33
N LEU A 175 -25.18 -0.79 9.19
CA LEU A 175 -25.80 -1.16 7.92
C LEU A 175 -27.07 -0.34 7.68
N PRO A 176 -27.30 0.17 6.45
CA PRO A 176 -28.54 0.88 6.14
C PRO A 176 -29.71 -0.07 6.36
N GLN A 177 -30.66 0.30 7.21
CA GLN A 177 -31.90 -0.45 7.29
C GLN A 177 -32.62 -0.30 5.95
N LEU A 178 -32.56 -1.32 5.10
CA LEU A 178 -33.56 -1.52 4.05
C LEU A 178 -34.88 -1.70 4.79
N THR A 179 -35.62 -0.61 4.96
CA THR A 179 -37.00 -0.66 5.43
C THR A 179 -37.72 -1.62 4.51
N ARG A 180 -37.96 -2.85 4.98
CA ARG A 180 -39.00 -3.70 4.45
C ARG A 180 -40.29 -2.98 4.77
N SER A 181 -40.75 -2.17 3.83
CA SER A 181 -42.11 -1.64 3.80
C SER A 181 -43.03 -2.86 3.73
N ASN A 182 -43.41 -3.38 4.89
CA ASN A 182 -44.54 -4.30 4.98
C ASN A 182 -45.77 -3.52 4.56
N SER A 183 -46.27 -3.89 3.39
CA SER A 183 -47.59 -3.54 2.88
C SER A 183 -48.64 -3.71 3.97
N ASN A 184 -49.47 -2.68 4.18
CA ASN A 184 -50.90 -2.87 4.44
C ASN A 184 -51.67 -1.73 3.78
N ASN A 185 -52.67 -2.14 3.01
CA ASN A 185 -53.46 -1.37 2.05
C ASN A 185 -54.31 -0.26 2.68
N THR A 186 -54.52 0.84 1.94
CA THR A 186 -55.87 1.33 1.59
C THR A 186 -55.80 2.28 0.40
N THR A 187 -56.72 2.09 -0.54
CA THR A 187 -57.06 2.88 -1.73
C THR A 187 -57.35 4.36 -1.41
N ASP A 188 -56.87 5.29 -2.25
CA ASP A 188 -57.73 6.20 -3.02
C ASP A 188 -56.91 7.13 -3.94
N GLU A 189 -57.56 7.57 -5.01
CA GLU A 189 -57.04 8.19 -6.23
C GLU A 189 -56.61 9.67 -6.11
N SER A 190 -55.74 10.07 -7.05
CA SER A 190 -55.71 11.37 -7.76
C SER A 190 -54.94 12.59 -7.20
N GLN A 191 -53.97 13.02 -8.05
CA GLN A 191 -53.64 14.40 -8.49
C GLN A 191 -52.59 15.27 -7.74
N SER A 192 -51.43 15.37 -8.40
CA SER A 192 -50.62 16.58 -8.73
C SER A 192 -50.34 17.67 -7.69
N ALA A 193 -49.04 17.93 -7.42
CA ALA A 193 -48.44 19.28 -7.46
C ALA A 193 -46.90 19.22 -7.33
N GLU A 194 -46.22 20.14 -8.02
CA GLU A 194 -44.78 20.26 -8.23
C GLU A 194 -44.00 20.98 -7.11
N ALA A 195 -42.72 20.60 -6.99
CA ALA A 195 -41.51 21.39 -6.59
C ALA A 195 -41.23 21.75 -5.11
N PRO A 196 -39.97 22.07 -4.70
CA PRO A 196 -38.68 21.97 -5.40
C PRO A 196 -37.59 21.16 -4.65
N SER A 197 -36.63 20.70 -5.43
CA SER A 197 -35.32 20.20 -5.03
C SER A 197 -34.49 21.25 -4.26
N THR A 198 -33.92 20.84 -3.13
CA THR A 198 -32.75 21.51 -2.54
C THR A 198 -31.61 20.51 -2.52
N ASN A 199 -30.65 20.75 -3.41
CA ASN A 199 -29.40 20.02 -3.54
C ASN A 199 -28.52 20.30 -2.32
N ASN A 200 -28.28 19.28 -1.50
CA ASN A 200 -27.12 19.20 -0.62
C ASN A 200 -26.47 17.84 -0.86
N GLU A 201 -25.76 17.70 -1.99
CA GLU A 201 -24.81 16.62 -2.18
C GLU A 201 -23.58 16.91 -1.31
N SER A 202 -23.41 16.16 -0.23
CA SER A 202 -22.20 16.15 0.58
C SER A 202 -21.79 14.70 0.84
N THR A 203 -20.89 14.23 -0.01
CA THR A 203 -19.75 13.30 0.25
C THR A 203 -19.92 12.18 1.29
N THR A 204 -21.07 11.52 1.31
CA THR A 204 -21.28 10.27 2.04
C THR A 204 -21.04 9.09 1.09
N THR A 205 -19.94 8.36 1.25
CA THR A 205 -19.91 6.97 0.79
C THR A 205 -20.86 6.22 1.72
N THR A 206 -22.12 6.09 1.32
CA THR A 206 -23.09 5.28 2.08
C THR A 206 -22.50 3.89 2.29
N ALA A 207 -22.79 3.22 3.40
CA ALA A 207 -22.35 1.84 3.63
C ALA A 207 -22.68 0.91 2.43
N ALA A 208 -23.70 1.27 1.63
CA ALA A 208 -24.01 0.64 0.34
C ALA A 208 -22.89 0.77 -0.72
N ALA A 209 -22.21 1.91 -0.82
CA ALA A 209 -21.10 2.11 -1.76
C ALA A 209 -19.81 1.39 -1.31
N LEU A 210 -19.54 1.29 0.00
CA LEU A 210 -18.48 0.41 0.52
C LEU A 210 -18.83 -1.06 0.28
N LEU A 211 -20.07 -1.48 0.54
CA LEU A 211 -20.52 -2.84 0.25
C LEU A 211 -20.47 -3.14 -1.25
N GLN A 212 -20.73 -2.16 -2.12
CA GLN A 212 -20.59 -2.33 -3.56
C GLN A 212 -19.12 -2.46 -3.97
N GLN A 213 -18.23 -1.61 -3.47
CA GLN A 213 -16.78 -1.75 -3.68
C GLN A 213 -16.26 -3.10 -3.18
N ILE A 214 -16.71 -3.56 -2.01
CA ILE A 214 -16.32 -4.85 -1.46
C ILE A 214 -16.86 -6.00 -2.32
N LYS A 215 -18.11 -5.91 -2.81
CA LYS A 215 -18.66 -6.89 -3.75
C LYS A 215 -17.83 -6.95 -5.03
N ASP A 216 -17.46 -5.81 -5.58
CA ASP A 216 -16.67 -5.72 -6.80
C ASP A 216 -15.25 -6.32 -6.59
N LEU A 217 -14.62 -6.04 -5.45
CA LEU A 217 -13.31 -6.60 -5.07
C LEU A 217 -13.35 -8.12 -4.82
N VAL A 218 -14.38 -8.60 -4.13
CA VAL A 218 -14.57 -10.04 -3.86
C VAL A 218 -14.88 -10.79 -5.16
N ASN A 219 -15.71 -10.22 -6.04
CA ASN A 219 -16.01 -10.81 -7.35
C ASN A 219 -14.78 -10.84 -8.27
N ALA A 220 -13.96 -9.78 -8.27
CA ALA A 220 -12.70 -9.76 -9.01
C ALA A 220 -11.71 -10.82 -8.49
N SER A 221 -11.68 -11.08 -7.17
CA SER A 221 -10.82 -12.09 -6.57
C SER A 221 -11.23 -13.53 -6.92
N ASN A 222 -12.55 -13.79 -7.03
CA ASN A 222 -13.07 -15.11 -7.37
C ASN A 222 -12.89 -15.48 -8.86
N ASN A 223 -12.61 -14.50 -9.72
CA ASN A 223 -12.35 -14.74 -11.15
C ASN A 223 -10.87 -15.03 -11.46
N LEU A 224 -9.96 -14.96 -10.48
CA LEU A 224 -8.52 -15.20 -10.67
C LEU A 224 -8.11 -16.68 -10.63
N GLU A 225 -9.06 -17.61 -10.49
CA GLU A 225 -8.77 -19.06 -10.52
C GLU A 225 -8.89 -19.69 -11.93
N ASP A 226 -9.26 -18.93 -12.97
CA ASP A 226 -9.48 -19.43 -14.34
C ASP A 226 -8.95 -18.47 -15.43
N ASP A 227 -7.71 -17.99 -15.36
CA ASP A 227 -7.12 -17.20 -16.46
C ASP A 227 -6.24 -18.07 -17.37
N ASN A 228 -6.91 -18.69 -18.36
CA ASN A 228 -6.31 -19.23 -19.58
C ASN A 228 -6.77 -18.47 -20.85
N ASP A 229 -7.42 -17.30 -20.72
CA ASP A 229 -7.94 -16.56 -21.87
C ASP A 229 -7.25 -15.19 -22.05
N GLU A 230 -6.28 -15.18 -22.97
CA GLU A 230 -5.81 -14.00 -23.68
C GLU A 230 -6.95 -13.42 -24.54
N ASN A 231 -7.76 -12.52 -23.97
CA ASN A 231 -8.40 -11.38 -24.66
C ASN A 231 -9.53 -10.78 -23.81
N GLN A 232 -9.20 -9.93 -22.84
CA GLN A 232 -10.13 -8.88 -22.42
C GLN A 232 -9.41 -7.55 -22.21
N ASN A 233 -9.67 -6.64 -23.14
CA ASN A 233 -9.31 -5.24 -23.11
C ASN A 233 -10.25 -4.47 -22.15
N GLY A 234 -10.27 -4.87 -20.89
CA GLY A 234 -11.07 -4.26 -19.82
C GLY A 234 -10.16 -3.81 -18.69
N ASN A 235 -10.14 -2.51 -18.41
CA ASN A 235 -9.53 -1.91 -17.22
C ASN A 235 -10.03 -2.62 -15.93
N CYS A 236 -9.36 -3.67 -15.49
CA CYS A 236 -9.52 -4.21 -14.14
C CYS A 236 -8.44 -3.59 -13.25
N THR A 237 -8.60 -2.29 -12.97
CA THR A 237 -7.78 -1.54 -12.02
C THR A 237 -8.31 -1.74 -10.61
N SER A 238 -8.30 -2.99 -10.11
CA SER A 238 -8.58 -3.22 -8.69
C SER A 238 -7.38 -2.73 -7.86
N SER A 239 -7.60 -1.70 -7.04
CA SER A 239 -6.61 -1.24 -6.07
C SER A 239 -6.25 -2.40 -5.13
N PRO A 240 -4.97 -2.74 -4.93
CA PRO A 240 -4.57 -3.84 -4.04
C PRO A 240 -4.93 -3.57 -2.57
N PHE A 241 -5.17 -2.31 -2.23
CA PHE A 241 -5.49 -1.84 -0.88
C PHE A 241 -6.87 -1.21 -0.86
N GLN A 242 -7.49 -1.17 0.33
CA GLN A 242 -8.73 -0.40 0.55
C GLN A 242 -8.56 1.05 0.09
N ARG A 243 -7.39 1.63 0.40
CA ARG A 243 -7.05 2.99 0.05
C ARG A 243 -5.60 3.07 -0.37
N THR A 244 -5.36 3.89 -1.38
CA THR A 244 -4.04 4.38 -1.71
C THR A 244 -3.98 5.87 -1.38
N VAL A 245 -3.01 6.28 -0.57
CA VAL A 245 -2.89 7.66 -0.08
C VAL A 245 -1.57 8.26 -0.55
N ASN A 246 -1.67 9.44 -1.18
CA ASN A 246 -0.52 10.31 -1.41
C ASN A 246 -0.13 10.98 -0.10
N TRP A 247 0.86 10.41 0.57
CA TRP A 247 1.35 10.90 1.85
C TRP A 247 2.65 11.66 1.64
N THR A 248 2.67 12.92 2.10
CA THR A 248 3.90 13.70 2.15
C THR A 248 4.35 13.80 3.59
N PHE A 249 5.57 13.34 3.86
CA PHE A 249 6.16 13.39 5.19
C PHE A 249 7.54 14.03 5.09
N GLU A 250 7.73 15.19 5.71
CA GLU A 250 8.89 16.06 5.47
C GLU A 250 9.04 16.35 3.96
N ASN A 251 10.24 16.16 3.39
CA ASN A 251 10.51 16.38 1.97
C ASN A 251 10.27 15.14 1.09
N MET A 252 9.41 14.23 1.54
CA MET A 252 9.23 12.92 0.91
C MET A 252 7.82 12.66 0.48
N LYS A 253 7.65 12.37 -0.81
CA LYS A 253 6.36 11.99 -1.39
C LYS A 253 6.25 10.48 -1.46
N MET A 254 5.21 9.92 -0.85
CA MET A 254 4.97 8.49 -0.81
C MET A 254 3.57 8.17 -1.32
N LEU A 255 3.45 7.08 -2.06
CA LEU A 255 2.17 6.46 -2.38
C LEU A 255 2.02 5.24 -1.46
N ILE A 256 1.16 5.36 -0.46
CA ILE A 256 1.01 4.34 0.59
C ILE A 256 -0.31 3.61 0.44
N GLY A 257 -0.25 2.29 0.34
CA GLY A 257 -1.40 1.40 0.49
C GLY A 257 -1.78 1.22 1.96
N SER A 258 -3.06 1.37 2.30
CA SER A 258 -3.55 1.12 3.66
C SER A 258 -4.91 0.44 3.65
N ASP A 259 -5.03 -0.58 4.50
CA ASP A 259 -6.28 -1.31 4.78
C ASP A 259 -6.90 -0.92 6.13
N LEU A 260 -6.51 0.25 6.67
CA LEU A 260 -7.11 0.79 7.88
C LEU A 260 -8.60 1.12 7.62
N PRO A 261 -9.54 0.44 8.30
CA PRO A 261 -10.94 0.82 8.24
C PRO A 261 -11.13 2.17 8.93
N ILE A 262 -11.73 3.13 8.22
CA ILE A 262 -12.06 4.46 8.76
C ILE A 262 -13.57 4.50 8.97
N PHE A 263 -13.96 4.81 10.20
CA PHE A 263 -15.34 4.95 10.61
C PHE A 263 -15.68 6.42 10.87
N GLY A 264 -16.96 6.75 11.00
CA GLY A 264 -17.37 8.10 11.39
C GLY A 264 -18.87 8.27 11.53
N ASP A 265 -19.26 9.41 12.09
CA ASP A 265 -20.64 9.88 12.25
C ASP A 265 -20.68 11.42 12.28
N GLU A 266 -21.82 12.01 12.65
CA GLU A 266 -21.98 13.47 12.72
C GLU A 266 -21.11 14.13 13.81
N GLN A 267 -20.76 13.40 14.87
CA GLN A 267 -19.95 13.89 15.98
C GLN A 267 -18.45 13.65 15.76
N HIS A 268 -18.12 12.54 15.10
CA HIS A 268 -16.78 12.03 14.83
C HIS A 268 -16.63 11.80 13.32
N PRO A 269 -16.25 12.82 12.53
CA PRO A 269 -16.27 12.74 11.07
C PRO A 269 -15.30 11.70 10.48
N ALA A 270 -14.24 11.34 11.21
CA ALA A 270 -13.34 10.25 10.84
C ALA A 270 -12.64 9.71 12.10
N VAL A 271 -12.77 8.42 12.35
CA VAL A 271 -12.23 7.73 13.52
C VAL A 271 -11.72 6.35 13.15
N SER A 272 -10.54 5.99 13.64
CA SER A 272 -10.04 4.60 13.57
C SER A 272 -10.47 3.84 14.82
N LEU A 273 -10.79 2.55 14.68
CA LEU A 273 -11.18 1.72 15.81
C LEU A 273 -10.06 0.78 16.23
N ARG A 274 -9.80 0.68 17.55
CA ARG A 274 -8.85 -0.29 18.09
C ARG A 274 -9.44 -1.06 19.26
N LEU A 275 -9.43 -2.39 19.15
CA LEU A 275 -9.84 -3.29 20.21
C LEU A 275 -8.67 -3.58 21.17
N ARG A 276 -8.87 -3.41 22.48
CA ARG A 276 -7.86 -3.65 23.52
C ARG A 276 -8.37 -4.40 24.74
N ASP A 277 -7.55 -5.33 25.18
CA ASP A 277 -7.74 -6.10 26.41
C ASP A 277 -7.33 -5.23 27.60
N MET A 278 -8.24 -4.97 28.54
CA MET A 278 -7.96 -4.16 29.73
C MET A 278 -6.86 -4.74 30.61
N ASN A 279 -6.66 -6.07 30.56
CA ASN A 279 -5.60 -6.73 31.32
C ASN A 279 -4.21 -6.51 30.73
N LYS A 280 -4.11 -5.86 29.56
CA LYS A 280 -2.86 -5.60 28.85
C LYS A 280 -2.74 -4.10 28.57
N PRO A 281 -1.93 -3.36 29.36
CA PRO A 281 -1.77 -1.93 29.14
C PRO A 281 -1.26 -1.66 27.73
N ILE A 282 -1.65 -0.51 27.18
CA ILE A 282 -1.09 -0.03 25.92
C ILE A 282 0.43 0.06 26.06
N ASN A 283 1.14 -0.37 25.03
CA ASN A 283 2.59 -0.24 24.97
C ASN A 283 2.98 0.79 23.90
N VAL A 284 4.22 1.28 23.99
CA VAL A 284 4.80 2.26 23.06
C VAL A 284 4.61 1.83 21.60
N LEU A 285 4.85 0.55 21.28
CA LEU A 285 4.71 0.02 19.91
C LEU A 285 3.29 0.13 19.38
N THR A 286 2.29 -0.12 20.22
CA THR A 286 0.88 0.09 19.87
C THR A 286 0.58 1.55 19.66
N GLY A 287 1.08 2.44 20.54
CA GLY A 287 0.86 3.88 20.40
C GLY A 287 1.40 4.40 19.07
N ILE A 288 2.63 4.03 18.72
CA ILE A 288 3.25 4.38 17.43
C ILE A 288 2.45 3.82 16.26
N ASP A 289 1.99 2.57 16.35
CA ASP A 289 1.18 1.91 15.31
C ASP A 289 -0.11 2.70 15.03
N CYS A 290 -0.90 2.98 16.06
CA CYS A 290 -2.15 3.73 15.93
C CYS A 290 -1.92 5.18 15.48
N TRP A 291 -0.85 5.82 15.96
CA TRP A 291 -0.51 7.18 15.57
C TRP A 291 -0.12 7.27 14.09
N LEU A 292 0.72 6.34 13.60
CA LEU A 292 1.11 6.29 12.19
C LEU A 292 -0.07 5.93 11.28
N ASP A 293 -0.91 4.96 11.67
CA ASP A 293 -2.14 4.62 10.94
C ASP A 293 -3.00 5.87 10.71
N ASN A 294 -3.23 6.64 11.78
CA ASN A 294 -4.03 7.84 11.70
C ASN A 294 -3.36 8.95 10.89
N LEU A 295 -2.05 9.17 11.06
CA LEU A 295 -1.33 10.19 10.29
C LEU A 295 -1.26 9.88 8.79
N MET A 296 -1.03 8.62 8.41
CA MET A 296 -0.97 8.19 7.01
C MET A 296 -2.34 8.30 6.34
N CYS A 297 -3.43 8.10 7.08
CA CYS A 297 -4.79 8.14 6.55
C CYS A 297 -5.54 9.46 6.81
N ASN A 298 -4.88 10.48 7.36
CA ASN A 298 -5.48 11.76 7.76
C ASN A 298 -6.69 11.61 8.73
N VAL A 299 -6.61 10.63 9.64
CA VAL A 299 -7.66 10.38 10.63
C VAL A 299 -7.39 11.22 11.89
N PRO A 300 -8.31 12.09 12.32
CA PRO A 300 -8.11 12.98 13.46
C PRO A 300 -8.27 12.30 14.83
N GLU A 301 -9.00 11.18 14.89
CA GLU A 301 -9.36 10.54 16.16
C GLU A 301 -9.20 9.02 16.14
N LEU A 302 -8.92 8.46 17.31
CA LEU A 302 -8.82 7.03 17.60
C LEU A 302 -9.86 6.69 18.66
N ALA A 303 -10.77 5.77 18.36
CA ALA A 303 -11.66 5.19 19.36
C ALA A 303 -11.07 3.87 19.87
N MET A 304 -10.64 3.88 21.13
CA MET A 304 -10.14 2.72 21.84
C MET A 304 -11.31 1.98 22.50
N CYS A 305 -11.62 0.77 22.03
CA CYS A 305 -12.60 -0.12 22.65
C CYS A 305 -11.90 -1.07 23.63
N TYR A 306 -12.21 -0.94 24.91
CA TYR A 306 -11.67 -1.79 25.95
C TYR A 306 -12.59 -3.00 26.21
N HIS A 307 -11.99 -4.18 26.37
CA HIS A 307 -12.71 -5.41 26.68
C HIS A 307 -12.02 -6.23 27.78
N VAL A 308 -12.79 -7.09 28.43
CA VAL A 308 -12.28 -8.16 29.31
C VAL A 308 -12.80 -9.48 28.76
N ASP A 309 -11.90 -10.37 28.37
CA ASP A 309 -12.23 -11.70 27.81
C ASP A 309 -13.19 -11.71 26.60
N GLY A 310 -13.28 -10.60 25.87
CA GLY A 310 -14.15 -10.42 24.72
C GLY A 310 -15.44 -9.65 25.04
N ILE A 311 -15.69 -9.33 26.31
CA ILE A 311 -16.83 -8.51 26.74
C ILE A 311 -16.45 -7.03 26.72
N VAL A 312 -17.12 -6.23 25.89
CA VAL A 312 -16.90 -4.78 25.76
C VAL A 312 -17.18 -4.08 27.08
N GLN A 313 -16.28 -3.18 27.49
CA GLN A 313 -16.37 -2.45 28.75
C GLN A 313 -16.64 -0.96 28.56
N SER A 314 -15.88 -0.32 27.67
CA SER A 314 -15.97 1.12 27.44
C SER A 314 -15.25 1.53 26.16
N TYR A 315 -15.62 2.70 25.64
CA TYR A 315 -14.88 3.40 24.60
C TYR A 315 -14.17 4.63 25.16
N GLU A 316 -13.04 4.95 24.57
CA GLU A 316 -12.30 6.18 24.82
C GLU A 316 -11.90 6.80 23.48
N ILE A 317 -12.34 8.03 23.23
CA ILE A 317 -11.95 8.80 22.04
C ILE A 317 -10.68 9.57 22.37
N ILE A 318 -9.67 9.41 21.52
CA ILE A 318 -8.33 10.00 21.69
C ILE A 318 -8.01 10.75 20.40
N LYS A 319 -7.63 12.03 20.49
CA LYS A 319 -7.15 12.73 19.31
C LYS A 319 -5.81 12.16 18.86
N THR A 320 -5.59 12.10 17.55
CA THR A 320 -4.35 11.60 16.96
C THR A 320 -3.12 12.35 17.48
N GLU A 321 -3.22 13.66 17.70
CA GLU A 321 -2.14 14.49 18.26
C GLU A 321 -1.77 14.15 19.70
N ASP A 322 -2.72 13.58 20.48
CA ASP A 322 -2.53 13.27 21.91
C ASP A 322 -1.96 11.86 22.14
N ILE A 323 -2.04 10.96 21.16
CA ILE A 323 -1.56 9.56 21.26
C ILE A 323 -0.10 9.48 21.78
N PRO A 324 0.87 10.27 21.28
CA PRO A 324 2.27 10.15 21.71
C PRO A 324 2.53 10.56 23.16
N TYR A 325 1.61 11.27 23.80
CA TYR A 325 1.77 11.79 25.16
C TYR A 325 1.00 10.97 26.21
N ARG A 326 0.24 9.96 25.78
CA ARG A 326 -0.59 9.14 26.67
C ARG A 326 0.20 8.21 27.57
N GLU A 327 -0.36 7.98 28.77
CA GLU A 327 0.18 7.06 29.75
C GLU A 327 0.28 5.62 29.22
N GLY A 328 1.47 5.03 29.29
CA GLY A 328 1.75 3.65 28.85
C GLY A 328 2.29 3.55 27.42
N CYS A 329 2.07 4.57 26.57
CA CYS A 329 2.57 4.58 25.20
C CYS A 329 3.31 5.87 24.81
N GLN A 330 4.00 6.51 25.75
CA GLN A 330 4.74 7.72 25.44
C GLN A 330 5.89 7.46 24.48
N PHE A 331 5.98 8.28 23.43
CA PHE A 331 7.14 8.34 22.55
C PHE A 331 7.31 9.76 22.01
N PRO A 332 8.55 10.21 21.78
CA PRO A 332 8.80 11.48 21.14
C PRO A 332 8.51 11.40 19.63
N PRO A 333 7.52 12.14 19.08
CA PRO A 333 7.22 12.12 17.65
C PRO A 333 8.40 12.58 16.77
N GLY A 334 9.24 13.46 17.31
CA GLY A 334 10.48 13.91 16.66
C GLY A 334 11.41 12.76 16.28
N VAL A 335 11.57 11.76 17.16
CA VAL A 335 12.45 10.60 16.88
C VAL A 335 11.90 9.76 15.74
N VAL A 336 10.57 9.59 15.66
CA VAL A 336 9.94 8.86 14.55
C VAL A 336 10.13 9.62 13.22
N ARG A 337 10.05 10.96 13.27
CA ARG A 337 10.30 11.83 12.11
C ARG A 337 11.74 11.71 11.62
N ASP A 338 12.70 11.91 12.50
CA ASP A 338 14.13 11.84 12.17
C ASP A 338 14.51 10.48 11.58
N LEU A 339 13.92 9.41 12.12
CA LEU A 339 14.11 8.06 11.62
C LEU A 339 13.59 7.89 10.19
N ALA A 340 12.39 8.39 9.88
CA ALA A 340 11.83 8.32 8.53
C ALA A 340 12.76 9.00 7.52
N THR A 341 13.20 10.22 7.84
CA THR A 341 14.12 11.01 7.01
C THR A 341 15.44 10.29 6.80
N ASN A 342 16.03 9.74 7.87
CA ASN A 342 17.31 9.05 7.82
C ASN A 342 17.24 7.75 7.02
N LEU A 343 16.22 6.93 7.26
CA LEU A 343 16.05 5.66 6.58
C LEU A 343 15.91 5.85 5.08
N LEU A 344 15.12 6.83 4.68
CA LEU A 344 14.84 7.07 3.28
C LEU A 344 16.01 7.76 2.58
N SER A 345 16.72 8.65 3.27
CA SER A 345 18.00 9.17 2.79
C SER A 345 19.02 8.05 2.60
N PHE A 346 19.08 7.10 3.53
CA PHE A 346 19.91 5.90 3.41
C PHE A 346 19.53 5.06 2.18
N LEU A 347 18.24 4.76 1.98
CA LEU A 347 17.79 3.99 0.82
C LEU A 347 18.11 4.71 -0.50
N LYS A 348 17.81 6.01 -0.61
CA LYS A 348 18.11 6.79 -1.83
C LYS A 348 19.61 6.90 -2.10
N ALA A 349 20.44 7.01 -1.07
CA ALA A 349 21.89 7.14 -1.22
C ALA A 349 22.59 5.81 -1.57
N ASN A 350 21.99 4.66 -1.23
CA ASN A 350 22.64 3.35 -1.39
C ASN A 350 21.97 2.45 -2.45
N ALA A 351 20.68 2.59 -2.72
CA ALA A 351 19.96 1.86 -3.78
C ALA A 351 20.01 2.63 -5.12
N THR A 352 21.22 2.86 -5.64
CA THR A 352 21.44 3.84 -6.72
C THR A 352 21.28 3.28 -8.13
N LYS A 353 21.47 1.97 -8.33
CA LYS A 353 21.38 1.34 -9.65
C LYS A 353 19.91 1.11 -10.01
N GLU A 354 19.46 1.66 -11.13
CA GLU A 354 18.11 1.47 -11.66
C GLU A 354 17.91 0.04 -12.16
N GLY A 355 16.69 -0.49 -12.02
CA GLY A 355 16.35 -1.87 -12.38
C GLY A 355 16.86 -2.92 -11.38
N HIS A 356 17.67 -2.52 -10.39
CA HIS A 356 18.16 -3.43 -9.37
C HIS A 356 17.15 -3.67 -8.27
N THR A 357 17.23 -4.89 -7.73
CA THR A 357 16.51 -5.36 -6.56
C THR A 357 17.50 -5.50 -5.41
N TYR A 358 17.19 -4.87 -4.28
CA TYR A 358 17.99 -4.92 -3.07
C TYR A 358 17.21 -5.59 -1.92
N TRP A 359 17.93 -6.15 -0.97
CA TRP A 359 17.38 -6.71 0.25
C TRP A 359 17.82 -5.88 1.45
N LEU A 360 16.86 -5.22 2.08
CA LEU A 360 17.03 -4.49 3.32
C LEU A 360 16.84 -5.45 4.49
N PHE A 361 17.91 -5.70 5.24
CA PHE A 361 17.94 -6.70 6.28
C PHE A 361 18.52 -6.17 7.59
N LYS A 362 17.83 -6.50 8.69
CA LYS A 362 18.31 -6.33 10.05
C LYS A 362 17.95 -7.59 10.83
N GLY A 363 18.95 -8.29 11.34
CA GLY A 363 18.72 -9.46 12.18
C GLY A 363 18.03 -9.12 13.51
N PRO A 364 17.44 -10.14 14.16
CA PRO A 364 17.01 -10.02 15.55
C PRO A 364 18.23 -9.71 16.42
N ASP A 365 18.13 -8.67 17.24
CA ASP A 365 19.21 -8.14 18.11
C ASP A 365 20.41 -7.52 17.38
N ASP A 366 20.38 -7.40 16.04
CA ASP A 366 21.38 -6.62 15.31
C ASP A 366 21.15 -5.12 15.52
N ASP A 367 22.22 -4.34 15.66
CA ASP A 367 22.15 -2.87 15.79
C ASP A 367 22.18 -2.14 14.43
N ILE A 368 22.51 -2.85 13.34
CA ILE A 368 22.76 -2.26 12.02
C ILE A 368 21.81 -2.84 10.99
N VAL A 369 21.21 -1.95 10.20
CA VAL A 369 20.46 -2.31 8.98
C VAL A 369 21.44 -2.39 7.82
N LYS A 370 21.39 -3.49 7.05
CA LYS A 370 22.23 -3.76 5.88
C LYS A 370 21.38 -3.76 4.62
N LEU A 371 21.97 -3.33 3.51
CA LEU A 371 21.34 -3.35 2.19
C LEU A 371 22.20 -4.19 1.25
N TYR A 372 21.63 -5.26 0.72
CA TYR A 372 22.32 -6.20 -0.18
C TYR A 372 21.76 -6.05 -1.60
N ASP A 373 22.61 -5.77 -2.59
CA ASP A 373 22.20 -5.72 -4.01
C ASP A 373 22.04 -7.14 -4.56
N LEU A 374 20.81 -7.67 -4.51
CA LEU A 374 20.50 -9.04 -4.91
C LEU A 374 20.73 -9.25 -6.41
N THR A 375 20.44 -8.25 -7.24
CA THR A 375 20.68 -8.32 -8.68
C THR A 375 22.16 -8.51 -9.00
N SER A 376 23.07 -7.85 -8.27
CA SER A 376 24.51 -8.05 -8.46
C SER A 376 25.05 -9.34 -7.84
N LEU A 377 24.37 -9.89 -6.83
CA LEU A 377 24.76 -11.14 -6.16
C LEU A 377 24.28 -12.40 -6.89
N CYS A 378 23.32 -12.25 -7.81
CA CYS A 378 22.89 -13.31 -8.72
C CYS A 378 23.96 -13.49 -9.81
N GLU A 379 24.95 -14.36 -9.54
CA GLU A 379 26.06 -14.64 -10.46
C GLU A 379 25.67 -15.56 -11.64
N THR A 380 24.62 -16.38 -11.46
CA THR A 380 24.03 -17.23 -12.51
C THR A 380 23.00 -16.44 -13.32
N ASP A 381 22.79 -16.83 -14.58
CA ASP A 381 21.96 -16.15 -15.58
C ASP A 381 20.83 -15.31 -14.96
N ARG A 382 20.74 -14.03 -15.34
CA ARG A 382 19.78 -13.02 -14.80
C ARG A 382 18.30 -13.45 -14.85
N ASP A 383 18.06 -14.55 -15.54
CA ASP A 383 16.84 -15.30 -15.72
C ASP A 383 16.31 -16.03 -14.48
N ASP A 384 17.14 -16.25 -13.45
CA ASP A 384 16.73 -16.87 -12.18
C ASP A 384 16.11 -15.87 -11.19
N ASN A 385 16.15 -14.57 -11.50
CA ASN A 385 15.56 -13.54 -10.65
C ASN A 385 14.07 -13.32 -11.04
N PRO A 386 13.10 -13.67 -10.17
CA PRO A 386 11.66 -13.57 -10.43
C PRO A 386 11.19 -12.11 -10.48
N TYR A 387 12.02 -11.16 -10.05
CA TYR A 387 11.72 -9.74 -10.18
C TYR A 387 12.15 -9.17 -11.52
N THR A 388 12.93 -9.89 -12.34
CA THR A 388 13.42 -9.39 -13.63
C THR A 388 12.27 -8.97 -14.53
N LEU A 389 11.30 -9.85 -14.79
CA LEU A 389 10.16 -9.55 -15.66
C LEU A 389 9.20 -8.49 -15.06
N PRO A 390 8.79 -8.56 -13.78
CA PRO A 390 7.97 -7.51 -13.15
C PRO A 390 8.61 -6.12 -13.18
N VAL A 391 9.91 -6.02 -12.87
CA VAL A 391 10.66 -4.75 -12.89
C VAL A 391 10.75 -4.21 -14.31
N ALA A 392 11.16 -5.04 -15.28
CA ALA A 392 11.27 -4.64 -16.68
C ALA A 392 9.92 -4.16 -17.24
N THR A 393 8.84 -4.87 -16.90
CA THR A 393 7.48 -4.52 -17.31
C THR A 393 7.03 -3.17 -16.73
N LEU A 394 7.35 -2.87 -15.47
CA LEU A 394 7.06 -1.56 -14.88
C LEU A 394 7.90 -0.44 -15.52
N LEU A 395 9.19 -0.68 -15.80
CA LEU A 395 10.03 0.30 -16.51
C LEU A 395 9.47 0.62 -17.90
N TYR A 396 9.06 -0.40 -18.64
CA TYR A 396 8.38 -0.23 -19.93
C TYR A 396 7.09 0.56 -19.80
N LYS A 397 6.21 0.20 -18.85
CA LYS A 397 4.94 0.91 -18.62
C LYS A 397 5.14 2.37 -18.23
N MET A 398 6.15 2.65 -17.40
CA MET A 398 6.52 4.02 -17.04
C MET A 398 6.95 4.80 -18.28
N ALA A 399 7.84 4.24 -19.10
CA ALA A 399 8.26 4.87 -20.37
C ALA A 399 7.08 5.08 -21.33
N HIS A 400 6.23 4.06 -21.50
CA HIS A 400 5.03 4.12 -22.34
C HIS A 400 4.09 5.24 -21.90
N ASN A 401 3.82 5.36 -20.59
CA ASN A 401 2.95 6.40 -20.06
C ASN A 401 3.54 7.80 -20.22
N MET A 402 4.84 7.96 -20.01
CA MET A 402 5.51 9.24 -20.27
C MET A 402 5.35 9.65 -21.75
N VAL A 403 5.50 8.71 -22.69
CA VAL A 403 5.27 8.99 -24.12
C VAL A 403 3.81 9.36 -24.39
N LEU A 404 2.84 8.62 -23.85
CA LEU A 404 1.42 8.87 -24.12
C LEU A 404 0.90 10.19 -23.54
N LYS A 405 1.37 10.58 -22.36
CA LYS A 405 0.83 11.72 -21.61
C LYS A 405 1.54 13.04 -21.89
N SER A 406 2.79 12.98 -22.35
CA SER A 406 3.54 14.18 -22.68
C SER A 406 3.09 14.74 -24.03
N ASP A 407 2.85 16.06 -24.04
CA ASP A 407 2.85 16.81 -25.30
C ASP A 407 4.25 16.73 -25.94
N TYR A 408 4.33 17.17 -27.19
CA TYR A 408 5.56 17.05 -27.98
C TYR A 408 6.77 17.73 -27.31
N GLU A 409 6.60 18.93 -26.77
CA GLU A 409 7.68 19.69 -26.12
C GLU A 409 8.14 19.05 -24.81
N THR A 410 7.20 18.51 -24.02
CA THR A 410 7.50 17.80 -22.77
C THR A 410 8.21 16.48 -23.06
N ARG A 411 7.77 15.76 -24.10
CA ARG A 411 8.38 14.51 -24.55
C ARG A 411 9.83 14.70 -24.96
N LEU A 412 10.13 15.77 -25.70
CA LEU A 412 11.50 16.12 -26.09
C LEU A 412 12.40 16.33 -24.86
N LYS A 413 11.90 17.02 -23.83
CA LYS A 413 12.65 17.23 -22.57
C LYS A 413 12.86 15.94 -21.80
N GLU A 414 11.87 15.05 -21.80
CA GLU A 414 11.90 13.78 -21.06
C GLU A 414 12.48 12.61 -21.85
N SER A 415 12.76 12.78 -23.15
CA SER A 415 13.24 11.74 -24.06
C SER A 415 14.51 11.04 -23.56
N GLY A 416 15.40 11.76 -22.87
CA GLY A 416 16.58 11.16 -22.23
C GLY A 416 16.21 10.17 -21.10
N THR A 417 15.23 10.53 -20.27
CA THR A 417 14.71 9.67 -19.20
C THR A 417 13.98 8.46 -19.79
N ILE A 418 13.10 8.66 -20.76
CA ILE A 418 12.34 7.59 -21.43
C ILE A 418 13.30 6.57 -22.05
N ARG A 419 14.34 7.04 -22.76
CA ARG A 419 15.38 6.17 -23.33
C ARG A 419 16.16 5.40 -22.28
N THR A 420 16.44 6.02 -21.13
CA THR A 420 17.13 5.36 -20.03
C THR A 420 16.29 4.23 -19.44
N LEU A 421 15.00 4.46 -19.22
CA LEU A 421 14.06 3.44 -18.73
C LEU A 421 13.93 2.26 -19.70
N LEU A 422 13.77 2.54 -21.00
CA LEU A 422 13.68 1.50 -22.03
C LEU A 422 14.98 0.72 -22.17
N LYS A 423 16.13 1.40 -22.08
CA LYS A 423 17.44 0.73 -22.09
C LYS A 423 17.58 -0.23 -20.91
N HIS A 424 17.24 0.19 -19.70
CA HIS A 424 17.27 -0.71 -18.53
C HIS A 424 16.31 -1.89 -18.69
N CYS A 425 15.13 -1.68 -19.28
CA CYS A 425 14.22 -2.78 -19.63
C CYS A 425 14.88 -3.79 -20.58
N LEU A 426 15.49 -3.33 -21.68
CA LEU A 426 16.16 -4.19 -22.66
C LEU A 426 17.40 -4.90 -22.09
N ASP A 427 18.19 -4.21 -21.27
CA ASP A 427 19.40 -4.77 -20.64
C ASP A 427 19.07 -5.89 -19.63
N MET A 428 17.85 -5.90 -19.10
CA MET A 428 17.36 -6.89 -18.13
C MET A 428 16.68 -8.11 -18.78
N LEU A 429 16.07 -7.95 -19.95
CA LEU A 429 15.28 -8.99 -20.60
C LEU A 429 16.14 -9.81 -21.58
N ASP A 430 16.11 -11.14 -21.44
CA ASP A 430 16.61 -12.05 -22.47
C ASP A 430 15.62 -12.09 -23.67
N PRO A 431 16.04 -11.73 -24.89
CA PRO A 431 15.18 -11.77 -26.08
C PRO A 431 14.70 -13.17 -26.45
N GLU A 432 15.40 -14.24 -26.08
CA GLU A 432 14.97 -15.61 -26.36
C GLU A 432 13.87 -16.06 -25.39
N LYS A 433 13.94 -15.62 -24.13
CA LYS A 433 13.01 -15.98 -23.07
C LYS A 433 11.76 -15.09 -23.03
N PHE A 434 11.92 -13.78 -23.28
CA PHE A 434 10.85 -12.78 -23.20
C PHE A 434 10.72 -11.96 -24.49
N PRO A 435 10.51 -12.60 -25.67
CA PRO A 435 10.57 -11.94 -26.97
C PRO A 435 9.53 -10.83 -27.13
N GLU A 436 8.33 -11.00 -26.58
CA GLU A 436 7.23 -10.03 -26.72
C GLU A 436 7.55 -8.71 -26.00
N TYR A 437 7.95 -8.79 -24.73
CA TYR A 437 8.32 -7.63 -23.93
C TYR A 437 9.56 -6.91 -24.49
N TYR A 438 10.55 -7.70 -24.93
CA TYR A 438 11.75 -7.15 -25.56
C TYR A 438 11.42 -6.41 -26.86
N CYS A 439 10.62 -7.02 -27.75
CA CYS A 439 10.19 -6.40 -28.99
C CYS A 439 9.41 -5.10 -28.76
N ALA A 440 8.48 -5.10 -27.79
CA ALA A 440 7.68 -3.91 -27.48
C ALA A 440 8.57 -2.75 -26.99
N ALA A 441 9.51 -3.01 -26.09
CA ALA A 441 10.46 -2.00 -25.61
C ALA A 441 11.39 -1.51 -26.72
N ALA A 442 11.91 -2.42 -27.56
CA ALA A 442 12.79 -2.08 -28.68
C ALA A 442 12.06 -1.25 -29.75
N TYR A 443 10.80 -1.57 -30.04
CA TYR A 443 9.98 -0.81 -30.98
C TYR A 443 9.79 0.63 -30.52
N MET A 444 9.38 0.84 -29.26
CA MET A 444 9.22 2.19 -28.70
C MET A 444 10.55 2.94 -28.66
N MET A 445 11.64 2.27 -28.32
CA MET A 445 12.97 2.87 -28.32
C MET A 445 13.35 3.36 -29.74
N SER A 446 13.02 2.57 -30.77
CA SER A 446 13.25 2.94 -32.17
C SER A 446 12.42 4.15 -32.59
N ASP A 447 11.15 4.20 -32.20
CA ASP A 447 10.23 5.31 -32.54
C ASP A 447 10.76 6.65 -32.01
N LEU A 448 11.26 6.66 -30.77
CA LEU A 448 11.88 7.83 -30.14
C LEU A 448 13.13 8.34 -30.89
N PHE A 449 13.93 7.43 -31.47
CA PHE A 449 15.08 7.83 -32.28
C PHE A 449 14.69 8.35 -33.66
N ILE A 450 13.55 7.92 -34.21
CA ILE A 450 13.06 8.42 -35.49
C ILE A 450 12.54 9.85 -35.33
N ASP A 451 11.73 10.12 -34.30
CA ASP A 451 11.18 11.45 -34.00
C ASP A 451 12.27 12.51 -33.79
N ASP A 452 13.34 12.17 -33.07
CA ASP A 452 14.48 13.07 -32.86
C ASP A 452 15.19 13.44 -34.19
N ASN A 453 15.26 12.52 -35.16
CA ASN A 453 15.93 12.78 -36.44
C ASN A 453 15.08 13.64 -37.40
N ILE A 454 13.79 13.83 -37.12
CA ILE A 454 12.89 14.65 -37.92
C ILE A 454 12.91 16.13 -37.47
N THR A 455 13.46 16.44 -36.29
CA THR A 455 13.48 17.80 -35.72
C THR A 455 14.46 18.80 -36.34
N GLU A 456 15.32 18.41 -37.29
CA GLU A 456 16.23 19.35 -37.96
C GLU A 456 16.30 19.13 -39.48
N ARG A 457 15.14 19.10 -40.14
CA ARG A 457 15.06 19.63 -41.51
C ARG A 457 13.82 20.49 -41.63
N ASP A 458 14.00 21.79 -41.40
CA ASP A 458 13.26 22.80 -42.14
C ASP A 458 13.34 22.39 -43.62
N TRP A 459 12.27 21.79 -44.14
CA TRP A 459 12.08 21.69 -45.57
C TRP A 459 11.83 23.12 -46.04
N THR A 460 12.91 23.89 -46.23
CA THR A 460 12.84 25.11 -47.02
C THR A 460 12.45 24.67 -48.42
N TYR A 461 11.18 24.89 -48.75
CA TYR A 461 10.70 24.81 -50.12
C TYR A 461 11.50 25.85 -50.91
N ASP A 462 12.51 25.42 -51.64
CA ASP A 462 13.18 26.27 -52.63
C ASP A 462 12.17 26.45 -53.77
N GLU A 463 11.47 27.58 -53.81
CA GLU A 463 10.56 27.98 -54.90
C GLU A 463 11.29 28.21 -56.25
N ASN A 464 12.59 27.91 -56.34
CA ASN A 464 13.38 28.13 -57.55
C ASN A 464 13.42 26.94 -58.52
N ASP A 465 12.82 25.78 -58.20
CA ASP A 465 12.81 24.60 -59.08
C ASP A 465 11.58 24.52 -60.02
N LEU A 466 10.83 25.62 -60.20
CA LEU A 466 9.66 25.69 -61.10
C LEU A 466 9.84 26.60 -62.32
N THR A 467 11.07 26.93 -62.70
CA THR A 467 11.34 27.51 -64.02
C THR A 467 12.32 26.64 -64.81
N ASP A 468 11.76 25.73 -65.60
CA ASP A 468 12.22 25.40 -66.95
C ASP A 468 11.04 24.94 -67.83
#